data_AF-A0A523GRW7-F1
#
_entry.id   AF-A0A523GRW7-F1
#
_cell.length_a   1.000
_cell.length_b   1.000
_cell.length_c   1.000
_cell.angle_alpha   90.00
_cell.angle_beta   90.00
_cell.angle_gamma   90.00
#
_symmetry.space_group_name_H-M   'P 1'
#
loop_
_entity.id
_entity.type
_entity.pdbx_description
1 polymer ?
#
loop_
_entity_poly.entity_id
_entity_poly.type
_entity_poly.pdbx_seq_one_letter_code
_entity_poly.pdbx_strand_id
1 'polypeptide(L)'
;MKFVLTLSYFLYFSLLNSQIYFEEKAAQLGLDVAYGNGFLGGGISFYDFDNDGLDDISLGSATGTDYYFFKNMGGYFQPISFAGIYGGNLQTKQVVWVDFNNDGYLDFFAASDEGLTKLFKNNQNGVFTDVTASCGFPTELYDTFGGAWGDYNNDGFLDVFLTIRDASQVYPNLLYR
;
A
#
# COMPACT_ATOMS: atom_id res chain seq x y z
N MET A 1 -49.64 -29.96 -33.53
CA MET A 1 -48.84 -29.50 -32.37
C MET A 1 -47.37 -29.46 -32.79
N LYS A 2 -46.78 -28.27 -32.91
CA LYS A 2 -45.34 -27.98 -32.82
C LYS A 2 -45.16 -26.46 -32.93
N PHE A 3 -45.00 -25.82 -31.78
CA PHE A 3 -44.57 -24.42 -31.68
C PHE A 3 -43.05 -24.39 -31.85
N VAL A 4 -42.55 -23.58 -32.77
CA VAL A 4 -41.12 -23.29 -32.89
C VAL A 4 -40.87 -22.03 -32.07
N LEU A 5 -40.17 -22.19 -30.95
CA LEU A 5 -39.66 -21.09 -30.13
C LEU A 5 -38.33 -20.62 -30.75
N THR A 6 -38.34 -19.44 -31.36
CA THR A 6 -37.11 -18.77 -31.80
C THR A 6 -36.51 -18.06 -30.59
N LEU A 7 -35.38 -18.58 -30.10
CA LEU A 7 -34.62 -17.98 -28.99
C LEU A 7 -33.70 -16.90 -29.58
N SER A 8 -34.05 -15.63 -29.39
CA SER A 8 -33.24 -14.48 -29.80
C SER A 8 -32.10 -14.27 -28.81
N TYR A 9 -30.87 -14.66 -29.15
CA TYR A 9 -29.68 -14.28 -28.39
C TYR A 9 -29.38 -12.80 -28.65
N PHE A 10 -29.57 -11.94 -27.65
CA PHE A 10 -29.02 -10.59 -27.65
C PHE A 10 -27.52 -10.68 -27.33
N LEU A 11 -26.68 -10.48 -28.35
CA LEU A 11 -25.25 -10.25 -28.17
C LEU A 11 -25.05 -8.89 -27.51
N TYR A 12 -24.79 -8.88 -26.21
CA TYR A 12 -24.27 -7.70 -25.52
C TYR A 12 -22.82 -7.49 -25.94
N PHE A 13 -22.58 -6.56 -26.87
CA PHE A 13 -21.25 -6.00 -27.09
C PHE A 13 -20.98 -4.98 -25.97
N SER A 14 -20.18 -5.34 -24.97
CA SER A 14 -19.57 -4.34 -24.10
C SER A 14 -18.48 -3.64 -24.91
N LEU A 15 -18.69 -2.36 -25.22
CA LEU A 15 -17.60 -1.50 -25.68
C LEU A 15 -16.64 -1.36 -24.50
N LEU A 16 -15.48 -1.98 -24.59
CA LEU A 16 -14.37 -1.76 -23.67
C LEU A 16 -13.92 -0.31 -23.88
N ASN A 17 -14.39 0.59 -23.01
CA ASN A 17 -13.89 1.96 -22.97
C ASN A 17 -12.63 1.95 -22.11
N SER A 18 -11.50 2.33 -22.70
CA SER A 18 -10.27 2.61 -21.96
C SER A 18 -10.25 4.07 -21.56
N GLN A 19 -9.94 4.34 -20.29
CA GLN A 19 -9.65 5.70 -19.83
C GLN A 19 -8.27 6.11 -20.34
N ILE A 20 -8.22 6.99 -21.34
CA ILE A 20 -6.98 7.47 -21.96
C ILE A 20 -6.72 8.97 -21.72
N TYR A 21 -7.62 9.64 -21.02
CA TYR A 21 -7.49 11.04 -20.61
C TYR A 21 -7.57 11.15 -19.09
N PHE A 22 -6.82 12.06 -18.49
CA PHE A 22 -6.84 12.29 -17.05
C PHE A 22 -7.29 13.72 -16.75
N GLU A 23 -8.05 13.89 -15.67
CA GLU A 23 -8.47 15.17 -15.13
C GLU A 23 -8.08 15.21 -13.66
N GLU A 24 -7.44 16.29 -13.22
CA GLU A 24 -7.07 16.50 -11.83
C GLU A 24 -8.34 16.83 -11.01
N LYS A 25 -8.58 16.10 -9.92
CA LYS A 25 -9.78 16.22 -9.07
C LYS A 25 -9.51 16.12 -7.57
N ALA A 26 -8.25 16.04 -7.14
CA ALA A 26 -7.87 15.74 -5.77
C ALA A 26 -8.54 16.69 -4.77
N ALA A 27 -8.44 18.01 -4.99
CA ALA A 27 -9.05 18.98 -4.08
C ALA A 27 -10.60 18.87 -4.01
N GLN A 28 -11.26 18.57 -5.14
CA GLN A 28 -12.71 18.39 -5.19
C GLN A 28 -13.17 17.12 -4.45
N LEU A 29 -12.30 16.12 -4.38
CA LEU A 29 -12.57 14.82 -3.77
C LEU A 29 -12.06 14.73 -2.32
N GLY A 30 -11.50 15.80 -1.73
CA GLY A 30 -11.01 15.80 -0.35
C GLY A 30 -9.57 15.29 -0.17
N LEU A 31 -8.80 15.21 -1.25
CA LEU A 31 -7.38 14.80 -1.27
C LEU A 31 -6.43 16.00 -1.40
N ASP A 32 -6.78 17.14 -0.79
CA ASP A 32 -5.95 18.36 -0.81
C ASP A 32 -4.85 18.31 0.27
N VAL A 33 -3.96 17.32 0.16
CA VAL A 33 -2.84 17.11 1.08
C VAL A 33 -1.55 16.95 0.29
N ALA A 34 -0.54 17.74 0.66
CA ALA A 34 0.81 17.58 0.15
C ALA A 34 1.61 16.63 1.05
N TYR A 35 2.49 15.82 0.46
CA TYR A 35 3.44 14.95 1.16
C TYR A 35 4.27 15.67 2.24
N GLY A 36 4.57 16.95 2.03
CA GLY A 36 5.37 17.77 2.94
C GLY A 36 6.75 18.08 2.37
N ASN A 37 7.72 18.35 3.26
CA ASN A 37 9.06 18.84 2.90
C ASN A 37 10.11 17.73 2.75
N GLY A 38 9.69 16.48 2.58
CA GLY A 38 10.61 15.34 2.43
C GLY A 38 11.46 15.46 1.17
N PHE A 39 12.72 15.05 1.27
CA PHE A 39 13.65 14.92 0.17
C PHE A 39 13.35 13.62 -0.63
N LEU A 40 13.41 13.68 -1.96
CA LEU A 40 13.24 12.51 -2.85
C LEU A 40 11.85 11.85 -2.89
N GLY A 41 10.79 12.54 -2.45
CA GLY A 41 9.40 12.11 -2.64
C GLY A 41 8.89 11.10 -1.60
N GLY A 42 7.62 10.72 -1.75
CA GLY A 42 6.86 9.91 -0.81
C GLY A 42 6.21 8.68 -1.44
N GLY A 43 6.06 7.61 -0.66
CA GLY A 43 5.30 6.42 -1.07
C GLY A 43 3.79 6.69 -1.17
N ILE A 44 3.11 6.06 -2.13
CA ILE A 44 1.64 6.09 -2.25
C ILE A 44 1.11 4.71 -2.61
N SER A 45 -0.14 4.40 -2.23
CA SER A 45 -0.83 3.19 -2.66
C SER A 45 -2.33 3.43 -2.90
N PHE A 46 -2.88 2.75 -3.90
CA PHE A 46 -4.31 2.44 -3.95
C PHE A 46 -4.54 1.04 -3.39
N TYR A 47 -5.47 0.90 -2.45
CA TYR A 47 -5.81 -0.38 -1.86
C TYR A 47 -7.14 -0.31 -1.10
N ASP A 48 -8.02 -1.30 -1.23
CA ASP A 48 -9.24 -1.46 -0.41
C ASP A 48 -8.91 -2.03 0.98
N PHE A 49 -8.54 -1.18 1.95
CA PHE A 49 -8.02 -1.63 3.24
C PHE A 49 -9.11 -2.08 4.23
N ASP A 50 -10.39 -1.84 3.91
CA ASP A 50 -11.51 -2.29 4.73
C ASP A 50 -12.49 -3.24 4.03
N ASN A 51 -12.12 -3.70 2.83
CA ASN A 51 -12.83 -4.69 2.03
C ASN A 51 -14.27 -4.26 1.67
N ASP A 52 -14.49 -2.98 1.42
CA ASP A 52 -15.81 -2.46 1.01
C ASP A 52 -16.02 -2.45 -0.53
N GLY A 53 -14.99 -2.86 -1.28
CA GLY A 53 -14.97 -2.92 -2.74
C GLY A 53 -14.55 -1.61 -3.41
N LEU A 54 -14.16 -0.60 -2.64
CA LEU A 54 -13.62 0.66 -3.15
C LEU A 54 -12.14 0.80 -2.77
N ASP A 55 -11.29 1.08 -3.75
CA ASP A 55 -9.88 1.34 -3.45
C ASP A 55 -9.74 2.65 -2.66
N ASP A 56 -9.06 2.55 -1.52
CA ASP A 56 -8.66 3.67 -0.67
C ASP A 56 -7.25 4.17 -1.04
N ILE A 57 -6.82 5.26 -0.42
CA ILE A 57 -5.49 5.84 -0.65
C ILE A 57 -4.69 5.88 0.64
N SER A 58 -3.41 5.52 0.55
CA SER A 58 -2.41 5.77 1.60
C SER A 58 -1.26 6.62 1.06
N LEU A 59 -0.74 7.52 1.88
CA LEU A 59 0.40 8.40 1.59
C LEU A 59 1.44 8.26 2.69
N GLY A 60 2.69 8.09 2.26
CA GLY A 60 3.87 8.01 3.11
C GLY A 60 4.09 9.26 3.96
N SER A 61 4.79 9.11 5.07
CA SER A 61 5.23 10.24 5.91
C SER A 61 6.44 10.96 5.31
N ALA A 62 6.51 12.27 5.49
CA ALA A 62 7.73 13.08 5.36
C ALA A 62 8.24 13.51 6.74
N THR A 63 9.43 14.11 6.78
CA THR A 63 9.98 14.73 8.00
C THR A 63 8.97 15.67 8.66
N GLY A 64 8.57 15.35 9.88
CA GLY A 64 7.62 16.13 10.68
C GLY A 64 6.13 15.85 10.41
N THR A 65 5.82 14.81 9.63
CA THR A 65 4.45 14.36 9.35
C THR A 65 4.30 12.87 9.60
N ASP A 66 3.07 12.40 9.78
CA ASP A 66 2.75 10.96 9.84
C ASP A 66 2.18 10.48 8.50
N TYR A 67 1.88 9.19 8.39
CA TYR A 67 1.15 8.63 7.25
C TYR A 67 -0.25 9.25 7.15
N TYR A 68 -0.73 9.43 5.93
CA TYR A 68 -2.12 9.79 5.68
C TYR A 68 -2.87 8.60 5.08
N PHE A 69 -4.07 8.36 5.60
CA PHE A 69 -4.99 7.35 5.10
C PHE A 69 -6.29 8.03 4.72
N PHE A 70 -6.81 7.68 3.55
CA PHE A 70 -8.02 8.27 3.00
C PHE A 70 -8.96 7.16 2.58
N LYS A 71 -10.04 6.98 3.33
CA LYS A 71 -11.10 6.03 3.01
C LYS A 71 -11.95 6.56 1.85
N ASN A 72 -12.17 5.74 0.83
CA ASN A 72 -13.05 6.04 -0.28
C ASN A 72 -14.51 5.87 0.17
N MET A 73 -15.30 6.93 0.02
CA MET A 73 -16.70 6.97 0.44
C MET A 73 -17.66 6.86 -0.74
N GLY A 74 -17.19 6.41 -1.91
CA GLY A 74 -18.02 6.26 -3.11
C GLY A 74 -18.30 7.58 -3.82
N GLY A 75 -17.30 8.47 -3.89
CA GLY A 75 -17.41 9.76 -4.59
C GLY A 75 -16.61 10.90 -3.97
N TYR A 76 -16.04 10.67 -2.79
CA TYR A 76 -15.07 11.54 -2.12
C TYR A 76 -14.21 10.69 -1.18
N PHE A 77 -13.14 11.27 -0.67
CA PHE A 77 -12.23 10.64 0.26
C PHE A 77 -12.34 11.28 1.65
N GLN A 78 -12.38 10.44 2.67
CA GLN A 78 -12.40 10.85 4.07
C GLN A 78 -11.06 10.52 4.74
N PRO A 79 -10.36 11.50 5.32
CA PRO A 79 -9.17 11.23 6.13
C PRO A 79 -9.52 10.37 7.34
N ILE A 80 -8.75 9.30 7.56
CA ILE A 80 -8.86 8.43 8.73
C ILE A 80 -7.49 8.21 9.37
N SER A 81 -7.47 7.56 10.53
CA SER A 81 -6.24 7.11 11.19
C SER A 81 -6.40 5.70 11.73
N PHE A 82 -5.30 4.98 11.79
CA PHE A 82 -5.21 3.66 12.40
C PHE A 82 -4.49 3.75 13.74
N ALA A 83 -5.03 3.06 14.74
CA ALA A 83 -4.36 2.97 16.03
C ALA A 83 -3.12 2.07 15.89
N GLY A 84 -1.97 2.53 16.39
CA GLY A 84 -0.73 1.72 16.39
C GLY A 84 0.16 1.87 15.15
N ILE A 85 -0.29 2.56 14.10
CA ILE A 85 0.57 2.97 12.99
C ILE A 85 1.15 4.35 13.30
N TYR A 86 2.48 4.43 13.34
CA TYR A 86 3.21 5.68 13.58
C TYR A 86 4.42 5.76 12.66
N GLY A 87 4.44 6.73 11.75
CA GLY A 87 5.53 6.97 10.80
C GLY A 87 6.82 7.47 11.43
N GLY A 88 6.75 7.91 12.70
CA GLY A 88 7.94 8.34 13.43
C GLY A 88 8.61 9.57 12.81
N ASN A 89 7.91 10.31 11.95
CA ASN A 89 8.42 11.45 11.20
C ASN A 89 9.60 11.10 10.27
N LEU A 90 9.66 9.86 9.80
CA LEU A 90 10.65 9.39 8.85
C LEU A 90 10.18 9.69 7.41
N GLN A 91 11.12 9.85 6.50
CA GLN A 91 10.83 9.99 5.08
C GLN A 91 10.55 8.63 4.41
N THR A 92 9.26 8.36 4.24
CA THR A 92 8.79 7.11 3.63
C THR A 92 8.93 7.15 2.12
N LYS A 93 9.56 6.12 1.54
CA LYS A 93 9.75 5.96 0.09
C LYS A 93 8.77 5.02 -0.57
N GLN A 94 8.24 4.06 0.18
CA GLN A 94 7.17 3.18 -0.31
C GLN A 94 6.25 2.80 0.84
N VAL A 95 4.96 2.71 0.55
CA VAL A 95 3.96 2.07 1.40
C VAL A 95 3.30 0.93 0.61
N VAL A 96 3.05 -0.20 1.26
CA VAL A 96 2.41 -1.38 0.64
C VAL A 96 1.48 -2.03 1.66
N TRP A 97 0.29 -2.42 1.22
CA TRP A 97 -0.61 -3.29 1.97
C TRP A 97 -0.36 -4.74 1.58
N VAL A 98 -0.09 -5.60 2.55
CA VAL A 98 0.35 -6.98 2.31
C VAL A 98 -0.11 -7.90 3.45
N ASP A 99 -0.63 -9.08 3.15
CA ASP A 99 -0.91 -10.11 4.16
C ASP A 99 0.37 -10.95 4.35
N PHE A 100 1.32 -10.45 5.17
CA PHE A 100 2.63 -11.10 5.29
C PHE A 100 2.56 -12.41 6.08
N ASN A 101 1.49 -12.60 6.85
CA ASN A 101 1.36 -13.71 7.79
C ASN A 101 0.22 -14.70 7.44
N ASN A 102 -0.40 -14.53 6.26
CA ASN A 102 -1.49 -15.34 5.73
C ASN A 102 -2.69 -15.47 6.68
N ASP A 103 -2.99 -14.42 7.46
CA ASP A 103 -4.17 -14.43 8.35
C ASP A 103 -5.43 -13.85 7.69
N GLY A 104 -5.33 -13.45 6.42
CA GLY A 104 -6.42 -12.87 5.65
C GLY A 104 -6.67 -11.40 5.97
N TYR A 105 -5.85 -10.77 6.80
CA TYR A 105 -5.90 -9.35 7.10
C TYR A 105 -4.64 -8.68 6.61
N LEU A 106 -4.79 -7.58 5.89
CA LEU A 106 -3.64 -6.92 5.31
C LEU A 106 -2.95 -6.05 6.34
N ASP A 107 -1.64 -6.25 6.40
CA ASP A 107 -0.69 -5.55 7.21
C ASP A 107 -0.13 -4.36 6.41
N PHE A 108 0.47 -3.40 7.12
CA PHE A 108 1.00 -2.18 6.50
C PHE A 108 2.52 -2.19 6.54
N PHE A 109 3.15 -2.15 5.37
CA PHE A 109 4.59 -2.07 5.20
C PHE A 109 4.99 -0.65 4.76
N ALA A 110 6.05 -0.10 5.35
CA ALA A 110 6.60 1.19 4.97
C ALA A 110 8.14 1.16 4.91
N ALA A 111 8.69 1.42 3.73
CA ALA A 111 10.12 1.61 3.51
C ALA A 111 10.50 3.09 3.69
N SER A 112 11.65 3.38 4.31
CA SER A 112 12.10 4.72 4.67
C SER A 112 13.57 4.95 4.30
N ASP A 113 13.91 6.15 3.80
CA ASP A 113 15.30 6.56 3.52
C ASP A 113 16.00 7.24 4.70
N GLU A 114 15.34 7.33 5.86
CA GLU A 114 15.94 7.80 7.12
C GLU A 114 16.12 6.66 8.13
N GLY A 115 16.20 5.43 7.61
CA GLY A 115 16.32 4.20 8.38
C GLY A 115 14.97 3.67 8.88
N LEU A 116 15.02 2.45 9.45
CA LEU A 116 13.89 1.65 9.95
C LEU A 116 12.74 1.48 8.93
N THR A 117 12.87 0.48 8.08
CA THR A 117 11.71 -0.08 7.38
C THR A 117 10.76 -0.70 8.40
N LYS A 118 9.48 -0.34 8.35
CA LYS A 118 8.49 -0.77 9.33
C LYS A 118 7.50 -1.77 8.76
N LEU A 119 7.09 -2.71 9.60
CA LEU A 119 5.99 -3.62 9.33
C LEU A 119 5.00 -3.57 10.49
N PHE A 120 3.74 -3.26 10.19
CA PHE A 120 2.66 -3.14 11.15
C PHE A 120 1.64 -4.25 10.93
N LYS A 121 1.51 -5.18 11.88
CA LYS A 121 0.50 -6.24 11.84
C LYS A 121 -0.89 -5.69 12.13
N ASN A 122 -1.86 -6.04 11.31
CA ASN A 122 -3.27 -5.70 11.50
C ASN A 122 -3.92 -6.62 12.53
N ASN A 123 -4.37 -6.05 13.65
CA ASN A 123 -5.14 -6.74 14.68
C ASN A 123 -6.65 -6.56 14.50
N GLN A 124 -7.07 -6.12 13.30
CA GLN A 124 -8.43 -5.80 12.90
C GLN A 124 -8.99 -4.54 13.57
N ASN A 125 -10.17 -4.11 13.11
CA ASN A 125 -10.91 -2.95 13.64
C ASN A 125 -10.05 -1.66 13.70
N GLY A 126 -9.14 -1.50 12.75
CA GLY A 126 -8.24 -0.36 12.66
C GLY A 126 -7.15 -0.28 13.73
N VAL A 127 -6.85 -1.41 14.39
CA VAL A 127 -5.78 -1.52 15.40
C VAL A 127 -4.61 -2.29 14.82
N PHE A 128 -3.41 -1.73 14.92
CA PHE A 128 -2.18 -2.30 14.41
C PHE A 128 -1.11 -2.43 15.50
N THR A 129 -0.11 -3.24 15.24
CA THR A 129 1.07 -3.37 16.10
C THR A 129 2.33 -3.34 15.26
N ASP A 130 3.30 -2.50 15.61
CA ASP A 130 4.63 -2.54 15.03
C ASP A 130 5.31 -3.87 15.39
N VAL A 131 5.50 -4.72 14.39
CA VAL A 131 6.12 -6.05 14.54
C VAL A 131 7.52 -6.09 13.94
N THR A 132 8.06 -4.95 13.51
CA THR A 132 9.34 -4.86 12.78
C THR A 132 10.46 -5.66 13.46
N ALA A 133 10.66 -5.45 14.76
CA ALA A 133 11.70 -6.15 15.51
C ALA A 133 11.32 -7.61 15.81
N SER A 134 10.05 -7.89 16.11
CA SER A 134 9.61 -9.23 16.54
C SER A 134 9.48 -10.23 15.40
N CYS A 135 9.29 -9.77 14.15
CA CYS A 135 9.29 -10.62 12.96
C CYS A 135 10.69 -10.80 12.33
N GLY A 136 11.74 -10.22 12.93
CA GLY A 136 13.12 -10.35 12.43
C GLY A 136 13.46 -9.42 11.27
N PHE A 137 12.61 -8.42 10.98
CA PHE A 137 12.90 -7.37 10.01
C PHE A 137 14.09 -6.50 10.47
N PRO A 138 14.81 -5.82 9.55
CA PRO A 138 15.97 -5.04 9.92
C PRO A 138 15.59 -3.91 10.87
N THR A 139 16.17 -3.93 12.05
CA THR A 139 16.17 -2.82 13.01
C THR A 139 17.40 -1.92 12.85
N GLU A 140 18.30 -2.30 11.93
CA GLU A 140 19.43 -1.48 11.50
C GLU A 140 18.96 -0.34 10.60
N LEU A 141 19.70 0.77 10.61
CA LEU A 141 19.38 1.95 9.82
C LEU A 141 19.89 1.75 8.39
N TYR A 142 19.04 1.15 7.55
CA TYR A 142 19.23 1.11 6.10
C TYR A 142 18.29 2.10 5.40
N ASP A 143 18.85 2.95 4.54
CA ASP A 143 18.05 3.78 3.62
C ASP A 143 17.35 2.85 2.61
N THR A 144 16.08 2.54 2.86
CA THR A 144 15.32 1.57 2.06
C THR A 144 14.33 2.30 1.15
N PHE A 145 14.46 2.10 -0.16
CA PHE A 145 13.64 2.83 -1.15
C PHE A 145 12.40 2.06 -1.59
N GLY A 146 12.34 0.77 -1.27
CA GLY A 146 11.20 -0.07 -1.55
C GLY A 146 11.44 -1.54 -1.21
N GLY A 147 10.35 -2.30 -1.20
CA GLY A 147 10.28 -3.75 -1.05
C GLY A 147 9.33 -4.34 -2.08
N ALA A 148 9.78 -5.38 -2.77
CA ALA A 148 8.94 -6.22 -3.61
C ALA A 148 8.59 -7.49 -2.83
N TRP A 149 7.29 -7.73 -2.68
CA TRP A 149 6.76 -8.89 -1.96
C TRP A 149 6.36 -10.00 -2.94
N GLY A 150 6.67 -11.24 -2.60
CA GLY A 150 6.29 -12.40 -3.41
C GLY A 150 6.82 -13.71 -2.82
N ASP A 151 6.11 -14.79 -3.08
CA ASP A 151 6.57 -16.15 -2.73
C ASP A 151 7.50 -16.66 -3.83
N TYR A 152 8.81 -16.37 -3.72
CA TYR A 152 9.76 -16.73 -4.78
C TYR A 152 10.14 -18.21 -4.74
N ASN A 153 9.91 -18.86 -3.60
CA ASN A 153 10.35 -20.21 -3.31
C ASN A 153 9.20 -21.24 -3.34
N ASN A 154 7.96 -20.76 -3.47
CA ASN A 154 6.72 -21.52 -3.57
C ASN A 154 6.43 -22.36 -2.30
N ASP A 155 6.71 -21.80 -1.12
CA ASP A 155 6.36 -22.41 0.18
C ASP A 155 5.02 -21.91 0.74
N GLY A 156 4.36 -21.00 0.03
CA GLY A 156 3.08 -20.41 0.40
C GLY A 156 3.20 -19.21 1.33
N PHE A 157 4.40 -18.74 1.67
CA PHE A 157 4.63 -17.55 2.48
C PHE A 157 5.26 -16.44 1.64
N LEU A 158 4.90 -15.19 1.91
CA LEU A 158 5.47 -14.06 1.18
C LEU A 158 6.88 -13.75 1.69
N ASP A 159 7.82 -13.71 0.75
CA ASP A 159 9.16 -13.16 0.95
C ASP A 159 9.19 -11.68 0.54
N VAL A 160 10.25 -10.96 0.94
CA VAL A 160 10.43 -9.55 0.55
C VAL A 160 11.87 -9.22 0.19
N PHE A 161 12.04 -8.61 -0.99
CA PHE A 161 13.31 -8.11 -1.46
C PHE A 161 13.36 -6.59 -1.37
N LEU A 162 14.23 -6.07 -0.53
CA LEU A 162 14.41 -4.66 -0.22
C LEU A 162 15.52 -4.03 -1.05
N THR A 163 15.24 -2.87 -1.64
CA THR A 163 16.28 -2.04 -2.26
C THR A 163 16.95 -1.15 -1.21
N ILE A 164 18.26 -1.32 -1.05
CA ILE A 164 19.07 -0.55 -0.11
C ILE A 164 19.85 0.51 -0.87
N ARG A 165 19.65 1.78 -0.49
CA ARG A 165 20.47 2.88 -0.97
C ARG A 165 21.66 3.04 -0.04
N ASP A 166 22.80 2.50 -0.44
CA ASP A 166 24.06 2.72 0.28
C ASP A 166 25.04 3.51 -0.58
N ALA A 167 25.30 4.75 -0.18
CA ALA A 167 26.28 5.60 -0.85
C ALA A 167 27.71 5.05 -0.77
N SER A 168 28.01 4.20 0.24
CA SER A 168 29.30 3.54 0.39
C SER A 168 29.44 2.26 -0.42
N GLN A 169 28.34 1.75 -1.00
CA GLN A 169 28.27 0.49 -1.77
C GLN A 169 28.82 -0.75 -1.02
N VAL A 170 28.70 -0.74 0.30
CA VAL A 170 29.06 -1.85 1.19
C VAL A 170 27.88 -2.79 1.38
N TYR A 171 26.67 -2.24 1.50
CA TYR A 171 25.47 -3.01 1.76
C TYR A 171 24.75 -3.40 0.46
N PRO A 172 24.51 -4.69 0.22
CA PRO A 172 23.68 -5.13 -0.89
C PRO A 172 22.20 -4.90 -0.60
N ASN A 173 21.37 -5.12 -1.61
CA ASN A 173 19.93 -5.33 -1.43
C ASN A 173 19.68 -6.57 -0.56
N LEU A 174 18.60 -6.56 0.21
CA LEU A 174 18.33 -7.57 1.25
C LEU A 174 17.10 -8.39 0.90
N LEU A 175 17.19 -9.72 1.01
CA LEU A 175 16.05 -10.64 0.86
C LEU A 175 15.70 -11.23 2.23
N TYR A 176 14.43 -11.10 2.63
CA TYR A 176 13.88 -11.68 3.85
C TYR A 176 12.86 -12.75 3.51
N ARG A 177 12.90 -13.83 4.29
CA ARG A 177 12.03 -15.01 4.25
C ARG A 177 11.76 -15.45 5.68
#